data_AF-A0A164CGE5-F1
#
_entry.id   AF-A0A164CGE5-F1
#
_cell.length_a   1.000
_cell.length_b   1.000
_cell.length_c   1.000
_cell.angle_alpha   90.00
_cell.angle_beta   90.00
_cell.angle_gamma   90.00
#
_symmetry.space_group_name_H-M   'P 1'
#
loop_
_entity.id
_entity.type
_entity.pdbx_description
1 polymer ?
#
loop_
_entity_poly.entity_id
_entity_poly.type
_entity_poly.pdbx_seq_one_letter_code
_entity_poly.pdbx_strand_id
1 'polypeptide(L)' 'MGAHHRTGSPAPAILNEEKGPRPAPKFVEWLMGLPAGWVTDPEHGMTAAQQNTALGNGVLPLQAVVALDALQAGTEPR' A
#
# COMPACT_ATOMS: atom_id res chain seq x y z
N MET A 1 12.23 -17.89 10.60
CA MET A 1 12.33 -16.88 11.68
C MET A 1 12.58 -15.53 11.01
N GLY A 2 11.56 -14.95 10.39
CA GLY A 2 11.66 -13.69 9.64
C GLY A 2 11.46 -12.52 10.61
N ALA A 3 12.42 -11.60 10.65
CA ALA A 3 12.36 -10.44 11.53
C ALA A 3 11.14 -9.57 11.15
N HIS A 4 10.11 -9.58 12.00
CA HIS A 4 9.06 -8.56 11.97
C HIS A 4 9.69 -7.23 12.38
N HIS A 5 10.19 -6.49 11.40
CA HIS A 5 10.61 -5.11 11.56
C HIS A 5 9.37 -4.27 11.89
N ARG A 6 9.05 -4.14 13.18
CA ARG A 6 8.12 -3.12 13.68
C ARG A 6 8.82 -1.77 13.62
N THR A 7 8.99 -1.23 12.41
CA THR A 7 9.16 0.20 12.23
C THR A 7 7.85 0.88 12.61
N GLY A 8 7.92 2.04 13.25
CA GLY A 8 6.75 2.91 13.35
C GLY A 8 6.19 3.19 11.95
N SER A 9 4.89 3.50 11.85
CA SER A 9 4.25 3.83 10.57
C SER A 9 5.03 4.95 9.85
N PRO A 10 5.25 4.86 8.52
CA PRO A 10 5.84 5.96 7.76
C PRO A 10 5.05 7.26 7.91
N ALA A 11 5.69 8.40 7.66
CA ALA A 11 4.97 9.68 7.69
C ALA A 11 3.80 9.66 6.69
N PRO A 12 2.57 10.06 7.09
CA PRO A 12 1.38 9.85 6.27
C PRO A 12 1.32 10.73 5.02
N ALA A 13 2.04 11.86 5.02
CA ALA A 13 2.03 12.81 3.94
C ALA A 13 3.44 13.31 3.60
N ILE A 14 3.65 13.56 2.31
CA ILE A 14 4.71 14.43 1.80
C ILE A 14 4.15 15.85 1.81
N LEU A 15 4.83 16.75 2.50
CA LEU A 15 4.49 18.16 2.52
C LEU A 15 5.11 18.87 1.32
N ASN A 16 4.31 19.65 0.60
CA ASN A 16 4.76 20.52 -0.47
C ASN A 16 4.08 21.88 -0.28
N GLU A 17 4.89 22.94 -0.13
CA GLU A 17 4.39 24.30 0.16
C GLU A 17 3.53 24.89 -0.96
N GLU A 18 3.78 24.50 -2.21
CA GLU A 18 3.04 25.00 -3.39
C GLU A 18 1.77 24.19 -3.70
N LYS A 19 1.78 22.88 -3.44
CA LYS A 19 0.74 21.93 -3.90
C LYS A 19 -0.10 21.32 -2.78
N GLY A 20 0.17 21.68 -1.53
CA GLY A 20 -0.46 21.12 -0.33
C GLY A 20 0.02 19.70 0.00
N PRO A 21 -0.42 19.13 1.13
CA PRO A 21 -0.01 17.78 1.55
C PRO A 21 -0.53 16.72 0.57
N ARG A 22 0.31 15.73 0.27
CA ARG A 22 -0.03 14.56 -0.56
C ARG A 22 0.27 13.27 0.21
N PRO A 23 -0.53 12.20 0.06
CA PRO A 23 -0.20 10.92 0.68
C PRO A 23 1.21 10.47 0.30
N ALA A 24 1.99 10.07 1.30
CA ALA A 24 3.31 9.50 1.06
C ALA A 24 3.15 8.07 0.51
N PRO A 25 3.73 7.73 -0.66
CA PRO A 25 3.57 6.39 -1.22
C PRO A 25 3.95 5.26 -0.26
N LYS A 26 5.04 5.42 0.52
CA LYS A 26 5.47 4.44 1.53
C LYS A 26 4.45 4.23 2.64
N PHE A 27 3.74 5.30 3.04
CA PHE A 27 2.67 5.18 4.02
C PHE A 27 1.47 4.46 3.43
N VAL A 28 1.09 4.77 2.19
CA VAL A 28 -0.03 4.09 1.52
C VAL A 28 0.29 2.60 1.33
N GLU A 29 1.50 2.24 0.88
CA GLU A 29 1.97 0.85 0.78
C GLU A 29 1.89 0.10 2.12
N TRP A 30 2.37 0.73 3.20
CA TRP A 30 2.28 0.20 4.56
C TRP A 30 0.81 0.03 5.02
N LEU A 31 -0.04 1.02 4.75
CA LEU A 31 -1.46 1.00 5.09
C LEU A 31 -2.20 -0.12 4.37
N MET A 32 -1.82 -0.41 3.12
CA MET A 32 -2.36 -1.53 2.36
C MET A 32 -1.87 -2.90 2.86
N GLY A 33 -0.89 -2.93 3.78
CA GLY A 33 -0.29 -4.16 4.28
C GLY A 33 0.60 -4.87 3.25
N LEU A 34 1.09 -4.14 2.25
CA LEU A 34 2.01 -4.69 1.24
C LEU A 34 3.42 -4.86 1.85
N PRO A 35 4.24 -5.80 1.31
CA PRO A 35 5.65 -5.87 1.65
C PRO A 35 6.35 -4.53 1.39
N ALA A 36 7.27 -4.14 2.28
CA ALA A 36 8.02 -2.91 2.11
C ALA A 36 8.78 -2.90 0.77
N GLY A 37 8.62 -1.84 0.00
CA GLY A 37 9.23 -1.67 -1.32
C GLY A 37 8.40 -2.25 -2.46
N TRP A 38 7.27 -2.92 -2.22
CA TRP A 38 6.49 -3.58 -3.28
C TRP A 38 6.16 -2.68 -4.48
N VAL A 39 5.72 -1.45 -4.23
CA VAL A 39 5.56 -0.38 -5.24
C VAL A 39 6.66 0.67 -5.07
N THR A 40 7.10 0.91 -3.84
CA THR A 40 7.89 2.09 -3.48
C THR A 40 9.41 1.89 -3.55
N ASP A 41 9.89 0.73 -4.02
CA ASP A 41 11.31 0.51 -4.26
C ASP A 41 11.87 1.55 -5.25
N PRO A 42 12.95 2.27 -4.90
CA PRO A 42 13.63 3.18 -5.82
C PRO A 42 14.09 2.53 -7.13
N GLU A 43 14.39 1.22 -7.15
CA GLU A 43 14.81 0.49 -8.36
C GLU A 43 13.73 0.48 -9.45
N HIS A 44 12.46 0.68 -9.08
CA HIS A 44 11.36 0.80 -10.05
C HIS A 44 11.40 2.08 -10.88
N GLY A 45 12.19 3.10 -10.48
CA GLY A 45 12.31 4.35 -11.24
C GLY A 45 11.02 5.17 -11.34
N MET A 46 10.04 4.94 -10.46
CA MET A 46 8.74 5.60 -10.47
C MET A 46 8.76 6.94 -9.71
N THR A 47 8.09 7.95 -10.26
CA THR A 47 7.76 9.19 -9.52
C THR A 47 6.75 8.91 -8.41
N ALA A 48 6.72 9.76 -7.37
CA ALA A 48 5.72 9.64 -6.29
C ALA A 48 4.27 9.68 -6.81
N ALA A 49 4.00 10.43 -7.88
CA ALA A 49 2.69 10.46 -8.52
C ALA A 49 2.33 9.11 -9.15
N GLN A 50 3.26 8.49 -9.89
CA GLN A 50 3.07 7.16 -10.47
C GLN A 50 2.90 6.10 -9.40
N GLN A 51 3.68 6.15 -8.31
CA GLN A 51 3.52 5.22 -7.18
C GLN A 51 2.14 5.35 -6.55
N ASN A 52 1.67 6.58 -6.30
CA ASN A 52 0.34 6.84 -5.76
C ASN A 52 -0.77 6.38 -6.72
N THR A 53 -0.62 6.55 -8.03
CA THR A 53 -1.56 6.01 -9.02
C THR A 53 -1.58 4.48 -8.99
N ALA A 54 -0.42 3.82 -8.93
CA ALA A 54 -0.34 2.37 -8.85
C ALA A 54 -0.97 1.83 -7.55
N LEU A 55 -0.67 2.44 -6.41
CA LEU A 55 -1.25 2.08 -5.11
C LEU A 55 -2.76 2.34 -5.06
N GLY A 56 -3.22 3.48 -5.58
CA GLY A 56 -4.64 3.84 -5.60
C GLY A 56 -5.49 2.98 -6.55
N ASN A 57 -4.88 2.41 -7.60
CA ASN A 57 -5.53 1.46 -8.51
C ASN A 57 -5.36 0.00 -8.06
N GLY A 58 -4.50 -0.26 -7.07
CA GLY A 58 -4.23 -1.59 -6.54
C GLY A 58 -5.36 -2.10 -5.66
N VAL A 59 -5.41 -3.41 -5.47
CA VAL A 59 -6.36 -4.07 -4.56
C VAL A 59 -5.77 -4.14 -3.16
N LEU A 60 -6.60 -3.96 -2.13
CA LEU A 60 -6.22 -4.26 -0.75
C LEU A 60 -6.07 -5.78 -0.56
N PRO A 61 -4.86 -6.32 -0.31
CA PRO A 61 -4.64 -7.77 -0.23
C PRO A 61 -5.51 -8.46 0.80
N LEU A 62 -5.72 -7.84 1.98
CA LEU A 62 -6.57 -8.41 3.02
C LEU A 62 -8.03 -8.56 2.56
N GLN A 63 -8.57 -7.58 1.82
CA GLN A 63 -9.93 -7.68 1.27
C GLN A 63 -9.98 -8.70 0.13
N ALA A 64 -8.93 -8.79 -0.70
CA ALA A 64 -8.84 -9.79 -1.75
C ALA A 64 -8.86 -11.22 -1.19
N VAL A 65 -8.12 -11.48 -0.11
CA VAL A 65 -8.13 -12.80 0.56
C VAL A 65 -9.53 -13.13 1.05
N VAL A 66 -10.21 -12.21 1.75
CA VAL A 66 -11.59 -12.43 2.22
C VAL A 66 -12.54 -12.74 1.05
N ALA A 67 -12.43 -12.02 -0.06
CA ALA A 67 -13.24 -12.26 -1.25
C ALA A 67 -12.96 -13.63 -1.89
N LEU A 68 -11.68 -14.03 -1.98
CA LEU A 68 -11.28 -15.31 -2.54
C LEU A 68 -11.72 -16.48 -1.64
N ASP A 69 -11.62 -16.34 -0.32
CA ASP A 69 -12.09 -17.34 0.65
C ASP A 69 -13.61 -17.52 0.55
N ALA A 70 -14.36 -16.42 0.44
CA ALA A 70 -15.81 -16.46 0.27
C ALA A 70 -16.22 -17.12 -1.05
N LEU A 71 -15.53 -16.79 -2.16
CA LEU A 71 -15.74 -17.43 -3.45
C LEU A 71 -15.49 -18.94 -3.39
N GLN A 72 -14.42 -19.38 -2.71
CA GLN A 72 -14.11 -20.80 -2.52
C GLN A 72 -15.17 -21.53 -1.67
N ALA A 73 -15.73 -20.85 -0.66
CA ALA A 73 -16.79 -21.39 0.18
C ALA A 73 -18.19 -21.35 -0.49
N GLY A 74 -18.33 -20.68 -1.64
CA GLY A 74 -19.64 -20.45 -2.27
C GLY A 74 -20.53 -19.49 -1.49
N THR A 75 -19.93 -18.54 -0.77
CA THR A 75 -20.61 -17.57 0.09
C THR A 75 -20.22 -16.14 -0.28
N GLU A 76 -20.95 -15.16 0.24
CA GLU A 76 -20.56 -13.75 0.14
C GLU A 76 -19.44 -13.39 1.12
N PRO A 77 -18.50 -12.50 0.75
CA PRO A 77 -17.47 -12.00 1.66
C PRO A 77 -18.08 -11.19 2.82
N ARG A 78 -17.55 -11.37 4.03
CA ARG A 78 -18.04 -10.74 5.27
C ARG A 78 -17.06 -9.70 5.80
#